data_AF-A0A0J7L402-F1
#
_entry.id   AF-A0A0J7L402-F1
#
_cell.length_a   1.000
_cell.length_b   1.000
_cell.length_c   1.000
_cell.angle_alpha   90.00
_cell.angle_beta   90.00
_cell.angle_gamma   90.00
#
_symmetry.space_group_name_H-M   'P 1'
#
loop_
_entity.id
_entity.type
_entity.pdbx_description
1 polymer ?
#
loop_
_entity_poly.entity_id
_entity_poly.type
_entity_poly.pdbx_seq_one_letter_code
_entity_poly.pdbx_strand_id
1 'polypeptide(L)'
;MAKAKSAEQEEMAGGMGFKDKQKALDTLKALDGRDISYQYHVITSFVNRAKRTLQITRDEEKLANLRDSLKIFEDWLTDYKENNRGKENLAYLPIGTIEAFRGLAKRYDVWNDEFFRAYKGEKGDYKGLRAAKVPGEDITWDIERNRRLREIIGKIKNERVQWYETDVGDFRGLPTKEHARCIVLAYSPDPAKLRKLVTQVREKFGEDDNDADMEEEEQRGAKRAHDSSSSSDSEPEKKFAKRSPEAEENQRNEKSESALSFKDREKALLSIKSLKGRDISYQFHAISGLVKRAGRVISCTKDKQKIKNMTEAVEVFENWITDYNVNGRSKENFNYLAIDIVRAFKPLAERYDIEDNGFLEVYEEADGDYKKLRSVRVPQSDVTWDVKRNEHLRELVDRIKKNLVQWFDTDAEFRDLPTVEHTRCIMWGFSYDVAKLKKLLPTLSEKLEAAD
;
A
#
# COMPACT_ATOMS: atom_id res chain seq x y z
N MET A 1 -17.03 16.36 -9.76
CA MET A 1 -16.11 15.59 -8.89
C MET A 1 -16.31 16.06 -7.45
N ALA A 2 -17.08 15.33 -6.64
CA ALA A 2 -17.17 15.60 -5.21
C ALA A 2 -15.83 15.22 -4.57
N LYS A 3 -15.13 16.18 -3.97
CA LYS A 3 -13.91 15.91 -3.20
C LYS A 3 -14.31 15.05 -2.00
N ALA A 4 -13.75 13.85 -1.89
CA ALA A 4 -13.81 13.08 -0.65
C ALA A 4 -13.28 13.97 0.50
N LYS A 5 -14.11 14.19 1.53
CA LYS A 5 -13.70 14.94 2.71
C LYS A 5 -12.55 14.20 3.39
N SER A 6 -11.53 14.92 3.83
CA SER A 6 -10.46 14.31 4.62
C SER A 6 -11.00 13.90 6.00
N ALA A 7 -10.39 12.89 6.62
CA ALA A 7 -10.76 12.48 7.98
C ALA A 7 -10.75 13.68 8.97
N GLU A 8 -9.84 14.64 8.78
CA GLU A 8 -9.77 15.88 9.55
C GLU A 8 -11.01 16.79 9.39
N GLN A 9 -11.64 16.82 8.22
CA GLN A 9 -12.88 17.58 7.98
C GLN A 9 -14.10 16.88 8.60
N GLU A 10 -14.12 15.55 8.63
CA GLU A 10 -15.17 14.75 9.29
C GLU A 10 -15.06 14.84 10.82
N GLU A 11 -13.84 14.84 11.36
CA GLU A 11 -13.56 15.04 12.79
C GLU A 11 -14.07 16.40 13.30
N MET A 12 -13.82 17.49 12.55
CA MET A 12 -14.30 18.82 12.91
C MET A 12 -15.83 18.95 12.80
N ALA A 13 -16.46 18.30 11.81
CA ALA A 13 -17.90 18.34 11.63
C ALA A 13 -18.67 17.46 12.63
N GLY A 14 -18.07 16.35 13.08
CA GLY A 14 -18.68 15.37 13.97
C GLY A 14 -18.55 15.66 15.47
N GLY A 15 -18.00 16.82 15.84
CA GLY A 15 -17.84 17.19 17.25
C GLY A 15 -16.88 16.29 18.04
N MET A 16 -15.95 15.60 17.38
CA MET A 16 -14.93 14.76 18.02
C MET A 16 -13.80 15.60 18.63
N GLY A 17 -13.14 15.12 19.69
CA GLY A 17 -12.05 15.87 20.32
C GLY A 17 -11.38 15.16 21.51
N PHE A 18 -10.38 15.83 22.07
CA PHE A 18 -9.49 15.27 23.09
C PHE A 18 -9.16 16.25 24.22
N LYS A 19 -9.97 17.31 24.39
CA LYS A 19 -9.69 18.40 25.34
C LYS A 19 -9.70 17.95 26.81
N ASP A 20 -10.51 16.95 27.13
CA ASP A 20 -10.72 16.42 28.49
C ASP A 20 -11.17 14.95 28.40
N LYS A 21 -11.21 14.28 29.56
CA LYS A 21 -11.61 12.87 29.68
C LYS A 21 -12.99 12.60 29.09
N GLN A 22 -13.98 13.44 29.40
CA GLN A 22 -15.35 13.23 28.92
C GLN A 22 -15.40 13.34 27.40
N LYS A 23 -14.68 14.30 26.81
CA LYS A 23 -14.64 14.47 25.37
C LYS A 23 -13.96 13.31 24.65
N ALA A 24 -12.94 12.71 25.27
CA ALA A 24 -12.33 11.49 24.74
C ALA A 24 -13.33 10.32 24.73
N LEU A 25 -14.09 10.15 25.81
CA LEU A 25 -15.15 9.13 25.89
C LEU A 25 -16.27 9.38 24.86
N ASP A 26 -16.72 10.63 24.72
CA ASP A 26 -17.71 11.02 23.71
C ASP A 26 -17.20 10.74 22.29
N THR A 27 -15.90 10.93 22.06
CA THR A 27 -15.25 10.65 20.78
C THR A 27 -15.20 9.16 20.50
N LEU A 28 -14.84 8.33 21.48
CA LEU A 28 -14.91 6.87 21.34
C LEU A 28 -16.35 6.41 21.07
N LYS A 29 -17.33 7.02 21.73
CA LYS A 29 -18.75 6.74 21.49
C LYS A 29 -19.19 7.14 20.08
N ALA A 30 -18.73 8.28 19.56
CA ALA A 30 -19.02 8.73 18.19
C ALA A 30 -18.35 7.87 17.11
N LEU A 31 -17.26 7.19 17.47
CA LEU A 31 -16.54 6.24 16.62
C LEU A 31 -17.10 4.81 16.72
N ASP A 32 -17.89 4.50 17.75
CA ASP A 32 -18.44 3.17 17.95
C ASP A 32 -19.31 2.74 16.75
N GLY A 33 -19.15 1.48 16.36
CA GLY A 33 -19.77 0.91 15.17
C GLY A 33 -19.16 1.32 13.82
N ARG A 34 -18.26 2.30 13.75
CA ARG A 34 -17.52 2.59 12.51
C ARG A 34 -16.49 1.50 12.20
N ASP A 35 -15.95 1.51 10.98
CA ASP A 35 -14.88 0.59 10.59
C ASP A 35 -13.68 0.67 11.55
N ILE A 36 -13.19 -0.49 12.01
CA ILE A 36 -12.15 -0.55 13.03
C ILE A 36 -10.83 0.11 12.56
N SER A 37 -10.53 0.04 11.26
CA SER A 37 -9.34 0.70 10.70
C SER A 37 -9.51 2.22 10.73
N TYR A 38 -10.72 2.72 10.44
CA TYR A 38 -11.04 4.14 10.59
C TYR A 38 -10.93 4.61 12.05
N GLN A 39 -11.51 3.86 12.99
CA GLN A 39 -11.40 4.17 14.43
C GLN A 39 -9.92 4.28 14.84
N TYR A 40 -9.11 3.29 14.45
CA TYR A 40 -7.67 3.27 14.73
C TYR A 40 -6.96 4.52 14.18
N HIS A 41 -7.23 4.92 12.94
CA HIS A 41 -6.61 6.09 12.33
C HIS A 41 -7.00 7.40 13.02
N VAL A 42 -8.28 7.58 13.35
CA VAL A 42 -8.78 8.78 14.05
C VAL A 42 -8.18 8.87 15.45
N ILE A 43 -8.19 7.76 16.20
CA ILE A 43 -7.65 7.72 17.57
C ILE A 43 -6.13 7.96 17.56
N THR A 44 -5.38 7.35 16.64
CA THR A 44 -3.95 7.60 16.47
C THR A 44 -3.68 9.08 16.16
N SER A 45 -4.50 9.70 15.30
CA SER A 45 -4.42 11.13 15.00
C SER A 45 -4.66 12.00 16.24
N PHE A 46 -5.63 11.64 17.09
CA PHE A 46 -5.87 12.34 18.35
C PHE A 46 -4.73 12.16 19.36
N VAL A 47 -4.17 10.97 19.51
CA VAL A 47 -3.00 10.72 20.37
C VAL A 47 -1.82 11.59 19.96
N ASN A 48 -1.50 11.66 18.67
CA ASN A 48 -0.40 12.48 18.16
C ASN A 48 -0.64 13.98 18.40
N ARG A 49 -1.87 14.45 18.18
CA ARG A 49 -2.25 15.85 18.46
C ARG A 49 -2.22 16.16 19.95
N ALA A 50 -2.74 15.28 20.80
CA ALA A 50 -2.71 15.42 22.25
C ALA A 50 -1.27 15.50 22.78
N LYS A 51 -0.38 14.61 22.34
CA LYS A 51 1.05 14.65 22.69
C LYS A 51 1.71 15.97 22.30
N ARG A 52 1.40 16.50 21.12
CA ARG A 52 1.89 17.81 20.69
C ARG A 52 1.33 18.95 21.54
N THR A 53 0.03 18.92 21.84
CA THR A 53 -0.63 19.94 22.68
C THR A 53 -0.07 19.94 24.10
N LEU A 54 0.23 18.76 24.66
CA LEU A 54 0.88 18.61 25.96
C LEU A 54 2.25 19.30 26.03
N GLN A 55 3.02 19.29 24.94
CA GLN A 55 4.36 19.93 24.90
C GLN A 55 4.31 21.46 24.91
N ILE A 56 3.22 22.06 24.43
CA ILE A 56 3.10 23.52 24.26
C ILE A 56 2.20 24.18 25.32
N THR A 57 1.42 23.41 26.05
CA THR A 57 0.47 23.91 27.06
C THR A 57 1.20 24.10 28.39
N ARG A 58 1.01 25.27 29.02
CA ARG A 58 1.62 25.62 30.32
C ARG A 58 0.62 25.67 31.48
N ASP A 59 -0.66 25.54 31.17
CA ASP A 59 -1.77 25.57 32.12
C ASP A 59 -1.93 24.18 32.76
N GLU A 60 -1.79 24.10 34.09
CA GLU A 60 -1.75 22.83 34.83
C GLU A 60 -3.07 22.04 34.77
N GLU A 61 -4.20 22.74 34.82
CA GLU A 61 -5.53 22.12 34.74
C GLU A 61 -5.76 21.51 33.35
N LYS A 62 -5.40 22.25 32.30
CA LYS A 62 -5.45 21.74 30.92
C LYS A 62 -4.49 20.57 30.71
N LEU A 63 -3.31 20.59 31.33
CA LEU A 63 -2.37 19.47 31.27
C LEU A 63 -2.94 18.20 31.91
N ALA A 64 -3.61 18.32 33.07
CA ALA A 64 -4.28 17.19 33.70
C ALA A 64 -5.38 16.62 32.79
N ASN A 65 -6.26 17.47 32.27
CA ASN A 65 -7.33 17.07 31.35
C ASN A 65 -6.82 16.39 30.06
N LEU A 66 -5.71 16.88 29.50
CA LEU A 66 -5.07 16.31 28.32
C LEU A 66 -4.38 14.97 28.62
N ARG A 67 -3.81 14.78 29.81
CA ARG A 67 -3.23 13.49 30.23
C ARG A 67 -4.33 12.44 30.41
N ASP A 68 -5.44 12.81 31.02
CA ASP A 68 -6.58 11.91 31.21
C ASP A 68 -7.19 11.51 29.85
N SER A 69 -7.36 12.46 28.93
CA SER A 69 -7.87 12.17 27.58
C SER A 69 -6.89 11.29 26.79
N LEU A 70 -5.58 11.54 26.90
CA LEU A 70 -4.55 10.75 26.24
C LEU A 70 -4.57 9.30 26.73
N LYS A 71 -4.70 9.10 28.05
CA LYS A 71 -4.74 7.76 28.65
C LYS A 71 -5.91 6.93 28.09
N ILE A 72 -7.11 7.52 27.97
CA ILE A 72 -8.27 6.84 27.39
C ILE A 72 -7.99 6.32 25.97
N PHE A 73 -7.31 7.12 25.13
CA PHE A 73 -6.97 6.69 23.77
C PHE A 73 -5.80 5.69 23.73
N GLU A 74 -4.81 5.80 24.61
CA GLU A 74 -3.71 4.84 24.70
C GLU A 74 -4.21 3.47 25.21
N ASP A 75 -5.15 3.45 26.16
CA ASP A 75 -5.82 2.23 26.63
C ASP A 75 -6.57 1.56 25.47
N TRP A 76 -7.33 2.33 24.66
CA TRP A 76 -7.99 1.82 23.46
C TRP A 76 -7.01 1.28 22.41
N LEU A 77 -5.88 1.96 22.17
CA LEU A 77 -4.86 1.50 21.23
C LEU A 77 -4.13 0.24 21.71
N THR A 78 -4.01 0.07 23.03
CA THR A 78 -3.44 -1.13 23.64
C THR A 78 -4.37 -2.31 23.43
N ASP A 79 -5.66 -2.15 23.77
CA ASP A 79 -6.72 -3.12 23.48
C ASP A 79 -6.77 -3.51 21.99
N TYR A 80 -6.68 -2.53 21.08
CA TYR A 80 -6.63 -2.77 19.64
C TYR A 80 -5.49 -3.73 19.23
N LYS A 81 -4.30 -3.56 19.81
CA LYS A 81 -3.12 -4.37 19.51
C LYS A 81 -3.20 -5.76 20.16
N GLU A 82 -3.50 -5.81 21.45
CA GLU A 82 -3.52 -7.06 22.23
C GLU A 82 -4.61 -8.02 21.72
N ASN A 83 -5.80 -7.49 21.43
CA ASN A 83 -6.92 -8.29 20.94
C ASN A 83 -6.92 -8.46 19.41
N ASN A 84 -5.87 -8.02 18.71
CA ASN A 84 -5.76 -8.09 17.25
C ASN A 84 -7.01 -7.56 16.52
N ARG A 85 -7.58 -6.47 17.03
CA ARG A 85 -8.88 -5.92 16.58
C ARG A 85 -8.87 -5.50 15.11
N GLY A 86 -7.70 -5.34 14.50
CA GLY A 86 -7.57 -5.17 13.04
C GLY A 86 -8.19 -6.29 12.21
N LYS A 87 -8.33 -7.51 12.76
CA LYS A 87 -9.03 -8.64 12.10
C LYS A 87 -10.55 -8.50 12.12
N GLU A 88 -11.11 -7.59 12.91
CA GLU A 88 -12.55 -7.29 12.95
C GLU A 88 -12.99 -6.44 11.75
N ASN A 89 -12.06 -6.01 10.88
CA ASN A 89 -12.38 -5.22 9.71
C ASN A 89 -13.35 -5.96 8.77
N LEU A 90 -14.51 -5.34 8.54
CA LEU A 90 -15.57 -5.86 7.68
C LEU A 90 -15.44 -5.25 6.28
N ALA A 91 -14.43 -5.67 5.52
CA ALA A 91 -14.13 -5.10 4.21
C ALA A 91 -15.34 -5.10 3.25
N TYR A 92 -15.47 -4.03 2.46
CA TYR A 92 -16.58 -3.85 1.53
C TYR A 92 -16.37 -4.65 0.25
N LEU A 93 -17.43 -5.33 -0.20
CA LEU A 93 -17.50 -5.96 -1.51
C LEU A 93 -17.78 -4.91 -2.61
N PRO A 94 -17.31 -5.14 -3.84
CA PRO A 94 -17.71 -4.34 -5.00
C PRO A 94 -19.22 -4.44 -5.27
N ILE A 95 -19.83 -3.36 -5.76
CA ILE A 95 -21.28 -3.32 -6.12
C ILE A 95 -21.66 -4.47 -7.04
N GLY A 96 -20.87 -4.71 -8.10
CA GLY A 96 -21.15 -5.77 -9.06
C GLY A 96 -21.14 -7.18 -8.45
N THR A 97 -20.43 -7.38 -7.33
CA THR A 97 -20.50 -8.64 -6.57
C THR A 97 -21.83 -8.74 -5.83
N ILE A 98 -22.30 -7.69 -5.18
CA ILE A 98 -23.59 -7.70 -4.46
C ILE A 98 -24.73 -7.95 -5.46
N GLU A 99 -24.69 -7.25 -6.59
CA GLU A 99 -25.66 -7.36 -7.68
C GLU A 99 -25.70 -8.76 -8.28
N ALA A 100 -24.54 -9.38 -8.51
CA ALA A 100 -24.48 -10.76 -9.01
C ALA A 100 -25.14 -11.79 -8.08
N PHE A 101 -25.25 -11.49 -6.78
CA PHE A 101 -25.87 -12.36 -5.79
C PHE A 101 -27.30 -11.92 -5.42
N ARG A 102 -27.86 -10.90 -6.11
CA ARG A 102 -29.23 -10.39 -5.88
C ARG A 102 -30.28 -11.49 -5.96
N GLY A 103 -30.26 -12.28 -7.04
CA GLY A 103 -31.22 -13.36 -7.25
C GLY A 103 -31.14 -14.45 -6.18
N LEU A 104 -29.93 -14.82 -5.74
CA LEU A 104 -29.75 -15.76 -4.63
C LEU A 104 -30.32 -15.19 -3.31
N ALA A 105 -30.06 -13.91 -3.02
CA ALA A 105 -30.59 -13.26 -1.83
C ALA A 105 -32.12 -13.16 -1.85
N LYS A 106 -32.73 -12.92 -3.01
CA LYS A 106 -34.19 -12.96 -3.18
C LYS A 106 -34.75 -14.36 -2.93
N ARG A 107 -34.10 -15.42 -3.43
CA ARG A 107 -34.50 -16.81 -3.16
C ARG A 107 -34.48 -17.17 -1.68
N TYR A 108 -33.54 -16.62 -0.92
CA TYR A 108 -33.47 -16.81 0.53
C TYR A 108 -34.39 -15.88 1.34
N ASP A 109 -35.09 -14.96 0.68
CA ASP A 109 -35.90 -13.89 1.29
C ASP A 109 -35.06 -13.03 2.27
N VAL A 110 -33.91 -12.56 1.78
CA VAL A 110 -32.98 -11.71 2.56
C VAL A 110 -32.50 -10.47 1.80
N TRP A 111 -33.04 -10.25 0.60
CA TRP A 111 -32.72 -9.05 -0.18
C TRP A 111 -33.36 -7.82 0.44
N ASN A 112 -32.55 -6.81 0.76
CA ASN A 112 -32.99 -5.48 1.17
C ASN A 112 -32.27 -4.43 0.32
N ASP A 113 -33.04 -3.65 -0.43
CA ASP A 113 -32.54 -2.64 -1.35
C ASP A 113 -31.98 -1.38 -0.66
N GLU A 114 -32.32 -1.09 0.59
CA GLU A 114 -31.99 0.19 1.24
C GLU A 114 -30.49 0.46 1.28
N PHE A 115 -29.72 -0.47 1.83
CA PHE A 115 -28.26 -0.34 1.90
C PHE A 115 -27.64 -0.35 0.50
N PHE A 116 -28.11 -1.23 -0.38
CA PHE A 116 -27.59 -1.33 -1.74
C PHE A 116 -27.79 -0.03 -2.53
N ARG A 117 -28.98 0.59 -2.44
CA ARG A 117 -29.28 1.90 -3.03
C ARG A 117 -28.39 3.00 -2.47
N ALA A 118 -28.21 3.05 -1.16
CA ALA A 118 -27.31 4.03 -0.53
C ALA A 118 -25.85 3.86 -1.02
N TYR A 119 -25.36 2.62 -1.05
CA TYR A 119 -24.00 2.33 -1.52
C TYR A 119 -23.81 2.58 -3.02
N LYS A 120 -24.84 2.30 -3.83
CA LYS A 120 -24.88 2.64 -5.26
C LYS A 120 -24.92 4.15 -5.49
N GLY A 121 -25.66 4.90 -4.67
CA GLY A 121 -25.69 6.37 -4.68
C GLY A 121 -24.31 6.99 -4.44
N GLU A 122 -23.52 6.39 -3.55
CA GLU A 122 -22.10 6.74 -3.32
C GLU A 122 -21.13 6.09 -4.32
N LYS A 123 -21.63 5.49 -5.41
CA LYS A 123 -20.86 4.86 -6.49
C LYS A 123 -19.87 3.78 -6.03
N GLY A 124 -20.19 3.12 -4.91
CA GLY A 124 -19.33 2.09 -4.33
C GLY A 124 -18.18 2.65 -3.49
N ASP A 125 -18.13 3.96 -3.22
CA ASP A 125 -17.19 4.54 -2.27
C ASP A 125 -17.72 4.40 -0.84
N TYR A 126 -17.18 3.43 -0.10
CA TYR A 126 -17.56 3.20 1.29
C TYR A 126 -17.25 4.40 2.21
N LYS A 127 -16.39 5.34 1.81
CA LYS A 127 -16.13 6.55 2.60
C LYS A 127 -17.33 7.50 2.56
N GLY A 128 -18.04 7.56 1.44
CA GLY A 128 -19.28 8.35 1.30
C GLY A 128 -20.36 7.90 2.31
N LEU A 129 -20.40 6.60 2.62
CA LEU A 129 -21.32 6.03 3.60
C LEU A 129 -21.13 6.55 5.03
N ARG A 130 -19.99 7.19 5.35
CA ARG A 130 -19.74 7.83 6.65
C ARG A 130 -20.51 9.13 6.84
N ALA A 131 -21.03 9.69 5.75
CA ALA A 131 -21.87 10.89 5.74
C ALA A 131 -23.30 10.60 5.30
N ALA A 132 -23.54 9.51 4.57
CA ALA A 132 -24.87 9.08 4.16
C ALA A 132 -25.68 8.60 5.37
N LYS A 133 -26.72 9.34 5.75
CA LYS A 133 -27.62 8.96 6.85
C LYS A 133 -28.59 7.86 6.45
N VAL A 134 -28.94 7.02 7.42
CA VAL A 134 -30.04 6.07 7.30
C VAL A 134 -31.35 6.87 7.37
N PRO A 135 -32.31 6.66 6.43
CA PRO A 135 -33.59 7.36 6.48
C PRO A 135 -34.32 7.15 7.82
N GLY A 136 -34.71 8.24 8.47
CA GLY A 136 -35.44 8.19 9.75
C GLY A 136 -34.55 7.98 10.99
N GLU A 137 -33.24 7.82 10.83
CA GLU A 137 -32.30 7.64 11.94
C GLU A 137 -31.20 8.71 11.94
N ASP A 138 -30.58 8.93 13.11
CA ASP A 138 -29.44 9.88 13.25
C ASP A 138 -28.08 9.20 13.06
N ILE A 139 -28.05 7.96 12.58
CA ILE A 139 -26.83 7.21 12.28
C ILE A 139 -26.56 7.16 10.78
N THR A 140 -25.31 6.85 10.44
CA THR A 140 -24.84 6.73 9.06
C THR A 140 -24.81 5.29 8.61
N TRP A 141 -24.89 5.07 7.29
CA TRP A 141 -24.96 3.73 6.70
C TRP A 141 -23.73 2.88 7.02
N ASP A 142 -22.55 3.46 7.20
CA ASP A 142 -21.35 2.71 7.62
C ASP A 142 -21.52 2.08 9.02
N ILE A 143 -22.12 2.82 9.96
CA ILE A 143 -22.39 2.36 11.34
C ILE A 143 -23.47 1.28 11.32
N GLU A 144 -24.60 1.57 10.66
CA GLU A 144 -25.75 0.66 10.65
C GLU A 144 -25.40 -0.68 9.98
N ARG A 145 -24.70 -0.63 8.84
CA ARG A 145 -24.21 -1.83 8.16
C ARG A 145 -23.31 -2.67 9.06
N ASN A 146 -22.36 -2.05 9.76
CA ASN A 146 -21.46 -2.77 10.65
C ASN A 146 -22.17 -3.35 11.88
N ARG A 147 -23.22 -2.69 12.37
CA ARG A 147 -24.06 -3.21 13.46
C ARG A 147 -24.79 -4.47 13.03
N ARG A 148 -25.53 -4.39 11.90
CA ARG A 148 -26.23 -5.55 11.31
C ARG A 148 -25.29 -6.72 11.04
N LEU A 149 -24.11 -6.46 10.49
CA LEU A 149 -23.12 -7.51 10.23
C LEU A 149 -22.60 -8.16 11.51
N ARG A 150 -22.32 -7.39 12.57
CA ARG A 150 -21.87 -7.95 13.85
C ARG A 150 -22.93 -8.90 14.43
N GLU A 151 -24.20 -8.54 14.32
CA GLU A 151 -25.31 -9.41 14.75
C GLU A 151 -25.40 -10.70 13.93
N ILE A 152 -25.31 -10.60 12.59
CA ILE A 152 -25.36 -11.77 11.71
C ILE A 152 -24.14 -12.68 11.94
N ILE A 153 -22.93 -12.14 11.97
CA ILE A 153 -21.69 -12.88 12.21
C ILE A 153 -21.69 -13.51 13.60
N GLY A 154 -22.23 -12.81 14.60
CA GLY A 154 -22.44 -13.34 15.95
C GLY A 154 -23.33 -14.58 15.95
N LYS A 155 -24.47 -14.53 15.24
CA LYS A 155 -25.36 -15.69 15.06
C LYS A 155 -24.65 -16.85 14.36
N ILE A 156 -23.96 -16.60 13.25
CA ILE A 156 -23.18 -17.61 12.52
C ILE A 156 -22.19 -18.32 13.45
N LYS A 157 -21.45 -17.56 14.27
CA LYS A 157 -20.47 -18.11 15.22
C LYS A 157 -21.14 -18.92 16.33
N ASN A 158 -22.21 -18.40 16.92
CA ASN A 158 -22.90 -19.04 18.04
C ASN A 158 -23.59 -20.35 17.61
N GLU A 159 -24.26 -20.33 16.47
CA GLU A 159 -24.99 -21.48 15.91
C GLU A 159 -24.09 -22.39 15.06
N ARG A 160 -22.81 -22.03 14.89
CA ARG A 160 -21.82 -22.74 14.05
C ARG A 160 -22.30 -22.99 12.61
N VAL A 161 -23.03 -22.03 12.07
CA VAL A 161 -23.54 -22.08 10.69
C VAL A 161 -22.36 -22.02 9.72
N GLN A 162 -22.38 -22.88 8.70
CA GLN A 162 -21.37 -22.85 7.65
C GLN A 162 -21.56 -21.63 6.74
N TRP A 163 -20.47 -21.14 6.15
CA TRP A 163 -20.55 -20.02 5.19
C TRP A 163 -21.10 -20.44 3.83
N TYR A 164 -21.07 -21.74 3.52
CA TYR A 164 -21.50 -22.29 2.24
C TYR A 164 -22.32 -23.55 2.48
N GLU A 165 -23.35 -23.75 1.67
CA GLU A 165 -24.22 -24.92 1.71
C GLU A 165 -23.43 -26.17 1.32
N THR A 166 -23.45 -27.21 2.16
CA THR A 166 -22.72 -28.46 1.90
C THR A 166 -23.57 -29.51 1.18
N ASP A 167 -24.88 -29.57 1.48
CA ASP A 167 -25.74 -30.71 1.11
C ASP A 167 -27.15 -30.33 0.63
N VAL A 168 -27.42 -29.05 0.33
CA VAL A 168 -28.75 -28.57 -0.06
C VAL A 168 -28.89 -28.45 -1.59
N GLY A 169 -29.20 -29.56 -2.27
CA GLY A 169 -29.68 -29.58 -3.67
C GLY A 169 -29.00 -28.58 -4.62
N ASP A 170 -29.80 -27.72 -5.27
CA ASP A 170 -29.34 -26.70 -6.22
C ASP A 170 -28.46 -25.61 -5.61
N PHE A 171 -28.50 -25.45 -4.28
CA PHE A 171 -27.72 -24.49 -3.52
C PHE A 171 -26.34 -25.00 -3.11
N ARG A 172 -26.03 -26.29 -3.33
CA ARG A 172 -24.76 -26.89 -2.94
C ARG A 172 -23.56 -26.08 -3.45
N GLY A 173 -22.67 -25.71 -2.52
CA GLY A 173 -21.47 -24.92 -2.77
C GLY A 173 -21.68 -23.40 -2.81
N LEU A 174 -22.93 -22.93 -2.77
CA LEU A 174 -23.29 -21.51 -2.75
C LEU A 174 -23.34 -20.96 -1.31
N PRO A 175 -23.32 -19.63 -1.14
CA PRO A 175 -23.52 -19.02 0.17
C PRO A 175 -24.80 -19.50 0.86
N THR A 176 -24.72 -19.75 2.16
CA THR A 176 -25.89 -20.01 3.01
C THR A 176 -26.78 -18.76 3.14
N LYS A 177 -27.98 -18.91 3.69
CA LYS A 177 -28.89 -17.77 3.97
C LYS A 177 -28.22 -16.68 4.80
N GLU A 178 -27.47 -17.05 5.83
CA GLU A 178 -26.77 -16.13 6.73
C GLU A 178 -25.59 -15.45 6.02
N HIS A 179 -24.86 -16.18 5.17
CA HIS A 179 -23.82 -15.58 4.35
C HIS A 179 -24.40 -14.65 3.28
N ALA A 180 -25.54 -14.99 2.67
CA ALA A 180 -26.25 -14.11 1.74
C ALA A 180 -26.68 -12.79 2.40
N ARG A 181 -27.13 -12.81 3.67
CA ARG A 181 -27.38 -11.59 4.45
C ARG A 181 -26.14 -10.71 4.60
N CYS A 182 -24.98 -11.32 4.82
CA CYS A 182 -23.70 -10.59 4.84
C CYS A 182 -23.37 -9.98 3.47
N ILE A 183 -23.59 -10.72 2.38
CA ILE A 183 -23.29 -10.28 1.01
C ILE A 183 -24.16 -9.08 0.62
N VAL A 184 -25.44 -9.08 0.97
CA VAL A 184 -26.36 -7.94 0.76
C VAL A 184 -25.83 -6.67 1.46
N LEU A 185 -25.15 -6.83 2.59
CA LEU A 185 -24.47 -5.75 3.32
C LEU A 185 -23.01 -5.53 2.87
N ALA A 186 -22.68 -5.93 1.64
CA ALA A 186 -21.36 -5.81 1.04
C ALA A 186 -20.24 -6.48 1.87
N TYR A 187 -20.48 -7.64 2.48
CA TYR A 187 -19.45 -8.35 3.25
C TYR A 187 -19.37 -9.84 2.92
N SER A 188 -18.15 -10.35 2.93
CA SER A 188 -17.88 -11.78 2.97
C SER A 188 -16.51 -12.03 3.61
N PRO A 189 -16.35 -13.08 4.43
CA PRO A 189 -15.04 -13.50 4.91
C PRO A 189 -14.16 -14.11 3.79
N ASP A 190 -14.75 -14.52 2.66
CA ASP A 190 -14.05 -15.10 1.52
C ASP A 190 -14.49 -14.46 0.19
N PRO A 191 -14.07 -13.20 -0.07
CA PRO A 191 -14.41 -12.49 -1.29
C PRO A 191 -13.82 -13.16 -2.54
N ALA A 192 -12.75 -13.96 -2.41
CA ALA A 192 -12.11 -14.64 -3.53
C ALA A 192 -12.97 -15.80 -4.04
N LYS A 193 -13.56 -16.59 -3.14
CA LYS A 193 -14.51 -17.64 -3.51
C LYS A 193 -15.79 -17.07 -4.09
N LEU A 194 -16.33 -15.98 -3.55
CA LEU A 194 -17.50 -15.31 -4.16
C LEU A 194 -17.26 -14.91 -5.61
N ARG A 195 -16.09 -14.33 -5.94
CA ARG A 195 -15.74 -13.98 -7.32
C ARG A 195 -15.78 -15.18 -8.27
N LYS A 196 -15.39 -16.37 -7.82
CA LYS A 196 -15.44 -17.61 -8.62
C LYS A 196 -16.87 -18.12 -8.80
N LEU A 197 -17.75 -17.85 -7.85
CA LEU A 197 -19.15 -18.29 -7.86
C LEU A 197 -20.08 -17.36 -8.65
N VAL A 198 -19.64 -16.14 -9.01
CA VAL A 198 -20.47 -15.15 -9.74
C VAL A 198 -21.14 -15.75 -10.97
N THR A 199 -20.40 -16.43 -11.84
CA THR A 199 -20.96 -17.03 -13.06
C THR A 199 -22.01 -18.09 -12.74
N GLN A 200 -21.69 -19.00 -11.81
CA GLN A 200 -22.60 -20.08 -11.40
C GLN A 200 -23.90 -19.54 -10.78
N VAL A 201 -23.81 -18.48 -9.96
CA VAL A 201 -24.99 -17.87 -9.33
C VAL A 201 -25.85 -17.16 -10.37
N ARG A 202 -25.24 -16.46 -11.34
CA ARG A 202 -25.97 -15.80 -12.43
C ARG A 202 -26.69 -16.82 -13.33
N GLU A 203 -26.05 -17.94 -13.64
CA GLU A 203 -26.69 -18.99 -14.46
C GLU A 203 -27.86 -19.65 -13.74
N LYS A 204 -27.75 -19.89 -12.43
CA LYS A 204 -28.80 -20.60 -11.66
C LYS A 204 -29.91 -19.69 -11.14
N PHE A 205 -29.58 -18.44 -10.80
CA PHE A 205 -30.45 -17.53 -10.08
C PHE A 205 -30.46 -16.11 -10.68
N GLY A 206 -29.89 -15.91 -11.87
CA GLY A 206 -30.03 -14.66 -12.60
C GLY A 206 -31.50 -14.37 -12.88
N GLU A 207 -31.93 -13.16 -12.54
CA GLU A 207 -33.22 -12.64 -12.97
C GLU A 207 -33.01 -11.84 -14.26
N ASP A 208 -33.91 -12.02 -15.22
CA ASP A 208 -33.95 -11.27 -16.48
C ASP A 208 -34.01 -9.75 -16.23
N ASP A 209 -33.29 -9.00 -17.08
CA ASP A 209 -33.21 -7.54 -17.18
C ASP A 209 -34.59 -6.86 -17.34
N ASN A 210 -35.38 -6.77 -16.27
CA ASN A 210 -36.62 -5.97 -16.24
C ASN A 210 -36.69 -5.08 -14.98
N ASP A 211 -35.60 -4.38 -14.67
CA ASP A 211 -35.61 -3.16 -13.85
C ASP A 211 -34.83 -2.08 -14.62
N ALA A 212 -35.44 -1.60 -15.70
CA ALA A 212 -35.05 -0.36 -16.36
C ALA A 212 -35.47 0.82 -15.47
N ASP A 213 -34.59 1.27 -14.57
CA ASP A 213 -34.76 2.57 -13.90
C ASP A 213 -34.13 3.68 -14.74
N MET A 214 -35.05 4.45 -15.31
CA MET A 214 -34.97 5.58 -16.24
C MET A 214 -34.64 6.89 -15.48
N GLU A 215 -34.15 7.89 -16.23
CA GLU A 215 -34.07 9.36 -15.96
C GLU A 215 -32.86 9.87 -15.13
N GLU A 216 -31.90 10.60 -15.75
CA GLU A 216 -31.87 12.05 -16.10
C GLU A 216 -31.86 12.95 -14.84
N GLU A 217 -31.09 14.05 -14.71
CA GLU A 217 -30.77 15.11 -15.66
C GLU A 217 -29.67 16.05 -15.09
N GLU A 218 -29.16 16.92 -15.97
CA GLU A 218 -28.19 17.99 -15.75
C GLU A 218 -28.59 19.02 -14.67
N GLN A 219 -27.59 19.70 -14.09
CA GLN A 219 -27.73 21.15 -13.84
C GLN A 219 -26.38 21.88 -13.90
N ARG A 220 -26.27 22.77 -14.90
CA ARG A 220 -25.29 23.85 -15.05
C ARG A 220 -25.70 25.06 -14.22
N GLY A 221 -24.72 25.87 -13.80
CA GLY A 221 -24.90 27.26 -13.35
C GLY A 221 -23.78 27.70 -12.40
N ALA A 222 -22.73 28.40 -12.83
CA ALA A 222 -22.64 29.83 -13.17
C ALA A 222 -21.98 30.67 -12.05
N LYS A 223 -20.76 31.13 -12.36
CA LYS A 223 -20.06 32.41 -12.03
C LYS A 223 -20.53 33.28 -10.84
N ARG A 224 -19.53 33.72 -10.04
CA ARG A 224 -19.19 35.10 -9.56
C ARG A 224 -17.90 34.95 -8.71
N ALA A 225 -16.73 35.54 -8.96
CA ALA A 225 -16.26 36.91 -9.24
C ALA A 225 -16.14 37.85 -8.03
N HIS A 226 -15.00 38.56 -7.99
CA HIS A 226 -14.52 39.66 -7.14
C HIS A 226 -13.84 39.23 -5.80
N ASP A 227 -12.52 39.43 -5.62
CA ASP A 227 -11.76 40.68 -5.33
C ASP A 227 -11.70 40.93 -3.81
N SER A 228 -10.67 41.49 -3.17
CA SER A 228 -9.21 41.67 -3.29
C SER A 228 -8.85 42.63 -2.11
N SER A 229 -7.55 42.78 -1.79
CA SER A 229 -6.94 43.77 -0.86
C SER A 229 -6.96 43.43 0.65
N SER A 230 -5.93 43.67 1.49
CA SER A 230 -4.51 44.10 1.38
C SER A 230 -3.94 44.19 2.83
N SER A 231 -2.61 44.30 2.94
CA SER A 231 -1.81 44.86 4.05
C SER A 231 -1.38 43.93 5.19
N SER A 232 -0.16 43.96 5.76
CA SER A 232 1.19 44.41 5.39
C SER A 232 2.14 43.93 6.52
N ASP A 233 3.37 43.57 6.16
CA ASP A 233 4.62 43.48 6.94
C ASP A 233 4.65 43.18 8.44
N SER A 234 5.43 42.14 8.82
CA SER A 234 6.74 42.30 9.51
C SER A 234 7.32 40.92 9.90
N GLU A 235 8.44 40.56 9.26
CA GLU A 235 9.53 39.71 9.80
C GLU A 235 10.69 40.67 10.16
N PRO A 236 11.75 40.32 10.94
CA PRO A 236 12.31 38.98 11.12
C PRO A 236 12.80 38.65 12.55
N GLU A 237 13.27 37.41 12.79
CA GLU A 237 14.69 37.12 13.07
C GLU A 237 14.96 35.67 13.52
N LYS A 238 16.00 35.09 12.91
CA LYS A 238 16.61 33.77 13.17
C LYS A 238 17.41 33.77 14.48
N LYS A 239 17.47 32.63 15.19
CA LYS A 239 18.75 31.91 15.51
C LYS A 239 18.57 30.59 16.31
N PHE A 240 19.10 29.53 15.70
CA PHE A 240 19.96 28.45 16.23
C PHE A 240 19.76 27.81 17.63
N ALA A 241 19.32 26.54 17.58
CA ALA A 241 19.99 25.30 18.03
C ALA A 241 20.45 25.09 19.49
N LYS A 242 20.00 23.95 20.06
CA LYS A 242 20.88 22.96 20.72
C LYS A 242 20.20 21.57 20.75
N ARG A 243 20.87 20.57 20.16
CA ARG A 243 20.50 19.14 20.16
C ARG A 243 21.26 18.40 21.27
N SER A 244 20.60 17.42 21.88
CA SER A 244 21.14 16.44 22.83
C SER A 244 21.63 15.16 22.13
N PRO A 245 22.41 14.30 22.82
CA PRO A 245 23.32 13.30 22.23
C PRO A 245 22.66 12.08 21.58
N GLU A 246 21.36 11.85 21.81
CA GLU A 246 20.62 10.71 21.23
C GLU A 246 20.32 10.89 19.73
N ALA A 247 20.64 12.07 19.17
CA ALA A 247 20.59 12.33 17.74
C ALA A 247 21.79 11.73 16.97
N GLU A 248 22.83 11.20 17.63
CA GLU A 248 24.03 10.70 16.96
C GLU A 248 23.87 9.27 16.41
N GLU A 249 22.98 8.47 17.00
CA GLU A 249 22.74 7.11 16.52
C GLU A 249 21.79 7.08 15.30
N ASN A 250 20.81 7.99 15.27
CA ASN A 250 19.98 8.22 14.08
C ASN A 250 20.69 8.96 12.93
N GLN A 251 21.78 9.69 13.21
CA GLN A 251 22.55 10.41 12.18
C GLN A 251 23.42 9.52 11.29
N ARG A 252 23.72 8.28 11.71
CA ARG A 252 24.52 7.36 10.87
C ARG A 252 23.72 6.76 9.73
N ASN A 253 22.42 6.50 9.93
CA ASN A 253 21.52 6.07 8.85
C ASN A 253 21.07 7.23 7.92
N GLU A 254 20.93 8.45 8.44
CA GLU A 254 20.57 9.64 7.62
C GLU A 254 21.70 10.11 6.69
N LYS A 255 22.97 9.75 6.94
CA LYS A 255 24.10 10.26 6.14
C LYS A 255 24.07 9.81 4.67
N SER A 256 23.47 8.66 4.37
CA SER A 256 23.29 8.21 2.97
C SER A 256 22.09 8.87 2.28
N GLU A 257 21.05 9.26 3.02
CA GLU A 257 19.90 10.01 2.51
C GLU A 257 20.17 11.53 2.37
N SER A 258 21.23 12.04 3.01
CA SER A 258 21.61 13.46 2.97
C SER A 258 22.08 13.98 1.59
N ALA A 259 22.24 13.10 0.61
CA ALA A 259 22.69 13.47 -0.74
C ALA A 259 21.55 13.86 -1.70
N LEU A 260 20.31 13.42 -1.43
CA LEU A 260 19.17 13.68 -2.32
C LEU A 260 18.48 15.00 -1.97
N SER A 261 18.29 15.87 -2.96
CA SER A 261 17.78 17.23 -2.77
C SER A 261 16.79 17.63 -3.86
N PHE A 262 15.76 18.38 -3.45
CA PHE A 262 14.72 18.95 -4.31
C PHE A 262 14.69 20.49 -4.25
N LYS A 263 15.81 21.12 -3.84
CA LYS A 263 15.89 22.58 -3.65
C LYS A 263 15.72 23.38 -4.93
N ASP A 264 16.29 22.89 -6.02
CA ASP A 264 16.34 23.53 -7.33
C ASP A 264 16.54 22.47 -8.42
N ARG A 265 16.40 22.91 -9.68
CA ARG A 265 16.53 22.06 -10.87
C ARG A 265 17.87 21.32 -10.96
N GLU A 266 18.98 21.99 -10.64
CA GLU A 266 20.32 21.41 -10.72
C GLU A 266 20.51 20.30 -9.68
N LYS A 267 20.06 20.55 -8.45
CA LYS A 267 20.08 19.55 -7.37
C LYS A 267 19.15 18.37 -7.65
N ALA A 268 18.04 18.58 -8.35
CA ALA A 268 17.19 17.49 -8.81
C ALA A 268 17.92 16.59 -9.82
N LEU A 269 18.60 17.18 -10.80
CA LEU A 269 19.41 16.45 -11.77
C LEU A 269 20.56 15.67 -11.10
N LEU A 270 21.26 16.29 -10.13
CA LEU A 270 22.28 15.62 -9.35
C LEU A 270 21.72 14.46 -8.53
N SER A 271 20.51 14.61 -7.98
CA SER A 271 19.83 13.54 -7.25
C SER A 271 19.51 12.36 -8.17
N ILE A 272 18.97 12.60 -9.37
CA ILE A 272 18.77 11.55 -10.38
C ILE A 272 20.10 10.90 -10.75
N LYS A 273 21.17 11.68 -10.96
CA LYS A 273 22.51 11.16 -11.26
C LYS A 273 23.05 10.26 -10.15
N SER A 274 22.85 10.62 -8.89
CA SER A 274 23.29 9.82 -7.73
C SER A 274 22.52 8.51 -7.55
N LEU A 275 21.32 8.42 -8.13
CA LEU A 275 20.48 7.23 -8.14
C LEU A 275 20.76 6.33 -9.34
N LYS A 276 21.50 6.81 -10.35
CA LYS A 276 21.85 6.02 -11.54
C LYS A 276 22.59 4.75 -11.13
N GLY A 277 22.25 3.64 -11.78
CA GLY A 277 22.82 2.31 -11.49
C GLY A 277 22.12 1.54 -10.37
N ARG A 278 21.34 2.19 -9.50
CA ARG A 278 20.53 1.49 -8.48
C ARG A 278 19.31 0.80 -9.09
N ASP A 279 18.64 -0.05 -8.31
CA ASP A 279 17.39 -0.71 -8.72
C ASP A 279 16.36 0.30 -9.23
N ILE A 280 15.76 0.06 -10.40
CA ILE A 280 14.86 1.05 -11.01
C ILE A 280 13.63 1.31 -10.12
N SER A 281 13.14 0.28 -9.42
CA SER A 281 12.07 0.42 -8.44
C SER A 281 12.49 1.29 -7.25
N TYR A 282 13.75 1.17 -6.79
CA TYR A 282 14.28 2.03 -5.73
C TYR A 282 14.40 3.48 -6.19
N GLN A 283 14.93 3.71 -7.40
CA GLN A 283 15.00 5.05 -7.99
C GLN A 283 13.61 5.70 -8.04
N PHE A 284 12.61 4.95 -8.51
CA PHE A 284 11.22 5.40 -8.58
C PHE A 284 10.65 5.79 -7.22
N HIS A 285 10.85 4.96 -6.18
CA HIS A 285 10.36 5.27 -4.84
C HIS A 285 11.09 6.46 -4.22
N ALA A 286 12.41 6.57 -4.40
CA ALA A 286 13.20 7.69 -3.91
C ALA A 286 12.75 9.00 -4.56
N ILE A 287 12.60 9.03 -5.89
CA ILE A 287 12.17 10.20 -6.67
C ILE A 287 10.72 10.58 -6.33
N SER A 288 9.81 9.61 -6.27
CA SER A 288 8.42 9.85 -5.85
C SER A 288 8.34 10.42 -4.44
N GLY A 289 9.21 9.97 -3.53
CA GLY A 289 9.34 10.51 -2.18
C GLY A 289 9.80 11.97 -2.18
N LEU A 290 10.76 12.33 -3.03
CA LEU A 290 11.23 13.71 -3.20
C LEU A 290 10.11 14.62 -3.72
N VAL A 291 9.32 14.18 -4.71
CA VAL A 291 8.17 14.94 -5.23
C VAL A 291 7.14 15.22 -4.13
N LYS A 292 6.76 14.20 -3.34
CA LYS A 292 5.81 14.38 -2.23
C LYS A 292 6.33 15.35 -1.16
N ARG A 293 7.61 15.25 -0.79
CA ARG A 293 8.25 16.17 0.16
C ARG A 293 8.31 17.60 -0.40
N ALA A 294 8.67 17.75 -1.67
CA ALA A 294 8.72 19.04 -2.34
C ALA A 294 7.33 19.69 -2.39
N GLY A 295 6.30 18.95 -2.80
CA GLY A 295 4.92 19.43 -2.80
C GLY A 295 4.44 19.90 -1.43
N ARG A 296 4.79 19.19 -0.35
CA ARG A 296 4.51 19.63 1.02
C ARG A 296 5.20 20.95 1.35
N VAL A 297 6.49 21.08 1.06
CA VAL A 297 7.24 22.31 1.34
C VAL A 297 6.74 23.49 0.51
N ILE A 298 6.39 23.27 -0.77
CA ILE A 298 5.76 24.28 -1.64
C ILE A 298 4.45 24.77 -1.00
N SER A 299 3.59 23.85 -0.52
CA SER A 299 2.30 24.21 0.08
C SER A 299 2.41 25.05 1.37
N CYS A 300 3.51 24.94 2.11
CA CYS A 300 3.71 25.64 3.38
C CYS A 300 4.60 26.89 3.26
N THR A 301 5.29 27.09 2.13
CA THR A 301 6.25 28.17 1.94
C THR A 301 5.57 29.39 1.32
N LYS A 302 5.92 30.61 1.75
CA LYS A 302 5.45 31.88 1.17
C LYS A 302 6.49 32.56 0.26
N ASP A 303 7.73 32.07 0.28
CA ASP A 303 8.83 32.57 -0.55
C ASP A 303 8.64 32.16 -2.03
N LYS A 304 8.38 33.16 -2.88
CA LYS A 304 8.13 32.97 -4.31
C LYS A 304 9.31 32.37 -5.06
N GLN A 305 10.54 32.75 -4.72
CA GLN A 305 11.72 32.23 -5.40
C GLN A 305 11.97 30.77 -5.03
N LYS A 306 11.78 30.44 -3.74
CA LYS A 306 11.88 29.05 -3.28
C LYS A 306 10.80 28.17 -3.89
N ILE A 307 9.56 28.65 -3.99
CA ILE A 307 8.48 27.95 -4.70
C ILE A 307 8.90 27.69 -6.16
N LYS A 308 9.36 28.71 -6.88
CA LYS A 308 9.79 28.58 -8.28
C LYS A 308 10.88 27.51 -8.43
N ASN A 309 11.96 27.60 -7.65
CA ASN A 309 13.07 26.66 -7.72
C ASN A 309 12.63 25.21 -7.44
N MET A 310 11.74 25.02 -6.45
CA MET A 310 11.23 23.70 -6.09
C MET A 310 10.23 23.16 -7.12
N THR A 311 9.44 24.02 -7.75
CA THR A 311 8.54 23.61 -8.85
C THR A 311 9.36 23.14 -10.06
N GLU A 312 10.43 23.85 -10.42
CA GLU A 312 11.35 23.42 -11.49
C GLU A 312 12.05 22.09 -11.14
N ALA A 313 12.39 21.87 -9.87
CA ALA A 313 12.92 20.59 -9.39
C ALA A 313 11.88 19.45 -9.50
N VAL A 314 10.62 19.72 -9.14
CA VAL A 314 9.52 18.76 -9.24
C VAL A 314 9.26 18.37 -10.68
N GLU A 315 9.26 19.33 -11.62
CA GLU A 315 9.08 19.07 -13.04
C GLU A 315 10.13 18.08 -13.58
N VAL A 316 11.41 18.23 -13.18
CA VAL A 316 12.47 17.28 -13.53
C VAL A 316 12.16 15.86 -13.03
N PHE A 317 11.67 15.73 -11.81
CA PHE A 317 11.30 14.43 -11.24
C PHE A 317 10.03 13.84 -11.86
N GLU A 318 9.02 14.66 -12.14
CA GLU A 318 7.78 14.24 -12.80
C GLU A 318 8.02 13.77 -14.23
N ASN A 319 8.91 14.43 -14.97
CA ASN A 319 9.35 13.97 -16.28
C ASN A 319 10.02 12.59 -16.20
N TRP A 320 10.89 12.37 -15.21
CA TRP A 320 11.50 11.07 -14.98
C TRP A 320 10.47 9.99 -14.58
N ILE A 321 9.49 10.33 -13.73
CA ILE A 321 8.40 9.41 -13.33
C ILE A 321 7.50 9.07 -14.54
N THR A 322 7.22 10.05 -15.39
CA THR A 322 6.43 9.86 -16.60
C THR A 322 7.13 8.92 -17.56
N ASP A 323 8.42 9.14 -17.81
CA ASP A 323 9.28 8.23 -18.59
C ASP A 323 9.25 6.80 -18.01
N TYR A 324 9.40 6.66 -16.69
CA TYR A 324 9.30 5.36 -16.01
C TYR A 324 7.98 4.64 -16.28
N ASN A 325 6.86 5.34 -16.18
CA ASN A 325 5.53 4.76 -16.36
C ASN A 325 5.21 4.45 -17.82
N VAL A 326 5.50 5.39 -18.74
CA VAL A 326 5.19 5.27 -20.17
C VAL A 326 6.03 4.18 -20.84
N ASN A 327 7.33 4.13 -20.54
CA ASN A 327 8.25 3.16 -21.14
C ASN A 327 8.27 1.82 -20.40
N GLY A 328 7.42 1.64 -19.37
CA GLY A 328 7.34 0.38 -18.62
C GLY A 328 8.66 -0.04 -17.98
N ARG A 329 9.46 0.94 -17.53
CA ARG A 329 10.82 0.73 -17.02
C ARG A 329 10.88 -0.17 -15.79
N SER A 330 9.75 -0.43 -15.15
CA SER A 330 9.63 -1.45 -14.09
C SER A 330 10.11 -2.84 -14.53
N LYS A 331 9.98 -3.18 -15.82
CA LYS A 331 10.45 -4.45 -16.40
C LYS A 331 11.97 -4.54 -16.53
N GLU A 332 12.67 -3.42 -16.43
CA GLU A 332 14.14 -3.37 -16.44
C GLU A 332 14.75 -3.71 -15.06
N ASN A 333 13.91 -3.96 -14.05
CA ASN A 333 14.40 -4.25 -12.71
C ASN A 333 15.04 -5.64 -12.62
N PHE A 334 16.30 -5.68 -12.21
CA PHE A 334 16.98 -6.93 -11.89
C PHE A 334 16.57 -7.41 -10.49
N ASN A 335 15.46 -8.12 -10.37
CA ASN A 335 15.03 -8.67 -9.08
C ASN A 335 16.10 -9.60 -8.49
N TYR A 336 16.29 -9.52 -7.17
CA TYR A 336 17.25 -10.38 -6.47
C TYR A 336 16.71 -11.81 -6.35
N LEU A 337 17.56 -12.79 -6.65
CA LEU A 337 17.33 -14.19 -6.33
C LEU A 337 17.53 -14.41 -4.83
N ALA A 338 16.79 -15.37 -4.26
CA ALA A 338 17.07 -15.84 -2.92
C ALA A 338 18.47 -16.45 -2.88
N ILE A 339 19.21 -16.20 -1.80
CA ILE A 339 20.61 -16.62 -1.68
C ILE A 339 20.80 -18.13 -1.82
N ASP A 340 19.84 -18.91 -1.30
CA ASP A 340 19.88 -20.38 -1.42
C ASP A 340 19.78 -20.85 -2.86
N ILE A 341 19.08 -20.10 -3.72
CA ILE A 341 19.03 -20.40 -5.16
C ILE A 341 20.41 -20.13 -5.77
N VAL A 342 21.02 -18.99 -5.48
CA VAL A 342 22.34 -18.65 -6.03
C VAL A 342 23.39 -19.70 -5.61
N ARG A 343 23.38 -20.09 -4.32
CA ARG A 343 24.25 -21.16 -3.78
C ARG A 343 24.05 -22.48 -4.49
N ALA A 344 22.80 -22.90 -4.71
CA ALA A 344 22.51 -24.18 -5.34
C ALA A 344 23.07 -24.29 -6.77
N PHE A 345 23.18 -23.17 -7.49
CA PHE A 345 23.73 -23.13 -8.86
C PHE A 345 25.25 -22.87 -8.91
N LYS A 346 25.94 -22.74 -7.78
CA LYS A 346 27.40 -22.58 -7.73
C LYS A 346 28.15 -23.75 -8.40
N PRO A 347 27.80 -25.04 -8.20
CA PRO A 347 28.51 -26.13 -8.87
C PRO A 347 28.36 -26.10 -10.40
N LEU A 348 27.22 -25.63 -10.92
CA LEU A 348 27.04 -25.42 -12.36
C LEU A 348 27.95 -24.30 -12.87
N ALA A 349 28.15 -23.24 -12.09
CA ALA A 349 29.07 -22.16 -12.44
C ALA A 349 30.53 -22.64 -12.49
N GLU A 350 30.94 -23.49 -11.55
CA GLU A 350 32.26 -24.14 -11.55
C GLU A 350 32.44 -25.02 -12.78
N ARG A 351 31.41 -25.78 -13.16
CA ARG A 351 31.43 -26.62 -14.37
C ARG A 351 31.56 -25.81 -15.67
N TYR A 352 30.99 -24.62 -15.72
CA TYR A 352 31.14 -23.69 -16.85
C TYR A 352 32.41 -22.82 -16.76
N ASP A 353 33.29 -23.05 -15.79
CA ASP A 353 34.50 -22.26 -15.55
C ASP A 353 34.20 -20.76 -15.42
N ILE A 354 33.11 -20.42 -14.72
CA ILE A 354 32.73 -19.04 -14.46
C ILE A 354 33.52 -18.53 -13.26
N GLU A 355 34.38 -17.54 -13.50
CA GLU A 355 35.17 -16.88 -12.47
C GLU A 355 34.29 -16.32 -11.33
N ASP A 356 34.74 -16.51 -10.09
CA ASP A 356 34.12 -15.90 -8.92
C ASP A 356 34.32 -14.38 -8.96
N ASN A 357 33.22 -13.66 -8.94
CA ASN A 357 33.18 -12.21 -9.00
C ASN A 357 33.11 -11.57 -7.61
N GLY A 358 33.12 -12.36 -6.54
CA GLY A 358 33.05 -11.92 -5.14
C GLY A 358 31.67 -11.41 -4.69
N PHE A 359 30.69 -11.32 -5.60
CA PHE A 359 29.33 -10.88 -5.24
C PHE A 359 28.66 -11.86 -4.30
N LEU A 360 28.80 -13.16 -4.53
CA LEU A 360 28.15 -14.18 -3.71
C LEU A 360 28.62 -14.10 -2.26
N GLU A 361 29.93 -14.01 -2.02
CA GLU A 361 30.52 -13.87 -0.67
C GLU A 361 29.93 -12.66 0.08
N VAL A 362 29.87 -11.49 -0.58
CA VAL A 362 29.29 -10.29 0.02
C VAL A 362 27.78 -10.41 0.23
N TYR A 363 27.09 -11.13 -0.65
CA TYR A 363 25.66 -11.40 -0.49
C TYR A 363 25.37 -12.37 0.66
N GLU A 364 26.30 -13.30 0.93
CA GLU A 364 26.28 -14.21 2.08
C GLU A 364 26.53 -13.47 3.39
N GLU A 365 27.52 -12.58 3.45
CA GLU A 365 27.78 -11.73 4.62
C GLU A 365 26.57 -10.83 4.94
N ALA A 366 25.77 -10.48 3.92
CA ALA A 366 24.54 -9.74 4.08
C ALA A 366 23.32 -10.60 4.51
N ASP A 367 23.48 -11.92 4.69
CA ASP A 367 22.40 -12.89 4.92
C ASP A 367 21.33 -12.91 3.81
N GLY A 368 21.72 -12.60 2.57
CA GLY A 368 20.78 -12.46 1.46
C GLY A 368 19.92 -11.19 1.50
N ASP A 369 20.13 -10.27 2.46
CA ASP A 369 19.43 -8.98 2.51
C ASP A 369 20.06 -7.98 1.52
N TYR A 370 19.47 -7.91 0.34
CA TYR A 370 19.90 -7.01 -0.74
C TYR A 370 19.87 -5.53 -0.35
N LYS A 371 19.11 -5.13 0.69
CA LYS A 371 19.09 -3.73 1.13
C LYS A 371 20.41 -3.33 1.77
N LYS A 372 21.10 -4.25 2.45
CA LYS A 372 22.42 -4.01 3.04
C LYS A 372 23.46 -3.68 1.96
N LEU A 373 23.36 -4.30 0.78
CA LEU A 373 24.26 -4.08 -0.36
C LEU A 373 24.29 -2.63 -0.87
N ARG A 374 23.28 -1.81 -0.54
CA ARG A 374 23.22 -0.38 -0.88
C ARG A 374 24.22 0.47 -0.11
N SER A 375 24.79 -0.09 0.95
CA SER A 375 25.77 0.55 1.82
C SER A 375 27.13 -0.12 1.78
N VAL A 376 27.23 -1.38 1.32
CA VAL A 376 28.50 -2.09 1.18
C VAL A 376 29.21 -1.64 -0.10
N ARG A 377 30.44 -1.14 0.04
CA ARG A 377 31.27 -0.69 -1.09
C ARG A 377 32.04 -1.85 -1.71
N VAL A 378 32.24 -1.78 -3.01
CA VAL A 378 33.14 -2.69 -3.71
C VAL A 378 34.58 -2.32 -3.34
N PRO A 379 35.45 -3.29 -2.99
CA PRO A 379 36.86 -3.01 -2.71
C PRO A 379 37.50 -2.21 -3.85
N GLN A 380 38.30 -1.20 -3.48
CA GLN A 380 39.01 -0.32 -4.43
C GLN A 380 38.10 0.47 -5.39
N SER A 381 36.80 0.56 -5.11
CA SER A 381 35.85 1.35 -5.88
C SER A 381 34.99 2.26 -5.00
N ASP A 382 34.50 3.32 -5.60
CA ASP A 382 33.62 4.34 -5.06
C ASP A 382 32.13 3.99 -5.24
N VAL A 383 31.81 2.86 -5.90
CA VAL A 383 30.45 2.34 -6.02
C VAL A 383 30.14 1.26 -4.98
N THR A 384 28.84 1.09 -4.72
CA THR A 384 28.30 0.04 -3.84
C THR A 384 27.99 -1.22 -4.63
N TRP A 385 27.92 -2.36 -3.94
CA TRP A 385 27.66 -3.65 -4.59
C TRP A 385 26.31 -3.71 -5.31
N ASP A 386 25.27 -3.01 -4.81
CA ASP A 386 23.99 -2.90 -5.54
C ASP A 386 24.15 -2.25 -6.92
N VAL A 387 24.97 -1.19 -7.01
CA VAL A 387 25.24 -0.47 -8.27
C VAL A 387 26.09 -1.34 -9.19
N LYS A 388 27.22 -1.86 -8.70
CA LYS A 388 28.14 -2.68 -9.50
C LYS A 388 27.44 -3.89 -10.11
N ARG A 389 26.61 -4.58 -9.32
CA ARG A 389 25.82 -5.73 -9.75
C ARG A 389 24.84 -5.35 -10.85
N ASN A 390 24.11 -4.26 -10.69
CA ASN A 390 23.11 -3.82 -11.67
C ASN A 390 23.73 -3.29 -12.98
N GLU A 391 24.91 -2.68 -12.91
CA GLU A 391 25.68 -2.29 -14.10
C GLU A 391 26.13 -3.52 -14.88
N HIS A 392 26.75 -4.48 -14.19
CA HIS A 392 27.23 -5.71 -14.82
C HIS A 392 26.10 -6.55 -15.41
N LEU A 393 24.99 -6.72 -14.68
CA LEU A 393 23.81 -7.42 -15.19
C LEU A 393 23.22 -6.75 -16.42
N ARG A 394 23.26 -5.42 -16.50
CA ARG A 394 22.81 -4.70 -17.70
C ARG A 394 23.64 -5.08 -18.92
N GLU A 395 24.96 -5.06 -18.78
CA GLU A 395 25.88 -5.47 -19.85
C GLU A 395 25.69 -6.93 -20.25
N LEU A 396 25.53 -7.84 -19.30
CA LEU A 396 25.26 -9.26 -19.57
C LEU A 396 23.93 -9.46 -20.29
N VAL A 397 22.84 -8.89 -19.78
CA VAL A 397 21.50 -9.07 -20.35
C VAL A 397 21.40 -8.42 -21.73
N ASP A 398 22.02 -7.27 -21.94
CA ASP A 398 22.05 -6.62 -23.26
C ASP A 398 22.85 -7.46 -24.28
N ARG A 399 23.94 -8.11 -23.86
CA ARG A 399 24.70 -9.07 -24.68
C ARG A 399 23.87 -10.30 -25.03
N ILE A 400 23.19 -10.90 -24.05
CA ILE A 400 22.30 -12.06 -24.23
C ILE A 400 21.20 -11.72 -25.25
N LYS A 401 20.55 -10.56 -25.09
CA LYS A 401 19.52 -10.08 -26.01
C LYS A 401 20.07 -9.83 -27.42
N LYS A 402 21.21 -9.15 -27.53
CA LYS A 402 21.82 -8.82 -28.82
C LYS A 402 22.24 -10.06 -29.60
N ASN A 403 22.76 -11.07 -28.90
CA ASN A 403 23.23 -12.31 -29.49
C ASN A 403 22.15 -13.39 -29.55
N LEU A 404 20.92 -13.10 -29.12
CA LEU A 404 19.77 -14.02 -29.07
C LEU A 404 20.11 -15.35 -28.34
N VAL A 405 20.94 -15.26 -27.31
CA VAL A 405 21.34 -16.43 -26.52
C VAL A 405 20.13 -16.92 -25.72
N GLN A 406 19.88 -18.22 -25.77
CA GLN A 406 18.82 -18.84 -24.99
C GLN A 406 19.20 -18.83 -23.50
N TRP A 407 18.19 -18.68 -22.63
CA TRP A 407 18.41 -18.71 -21.18
C TRP A 407 18.69 -20.12 -20.67
N PHE A 408 18.17 -21.15 -21.33
CA PHE A 408 18.34 -22.55 -20.93
C PHE A 408 18.90 -23.37 -22.08
N ASP A 409 19.78 -24.31 -21.76
CA ASP A 409 20.38 -25.22 -22.72
C ASP A 409 19.35 -26.21 -23.27
N THR A 410 19.48 -26.46 -24.58
CA THR A 410 18.67 -27.44 -25.32
C THR A 410 19.47 -28.70 -25.68
N ASP A 411 20.79 -28.64 -25.51
CA ASP A 411 21.71 -29.74 -25.76
C ASP A 411 21.45 -30.93 -24.83
N ALA A 412 21.75 -32.14 -25.31
CA ALA A 412 21.37 -33.37 -24.61
C ALA A 412 22.03 -33.49 -23.22
N GLU A 413 23.25 -33.00 -23.06
CA GLU A 413 24.02 -33.05 -21.82
C GLU A 413 23.50 -32.06 -20.76
N PHE A 414 23.17 -30.83 -21.16
CA PHE A 414 22.75 -29.76 -20.25
C PHE A 414 21.25 -29.44 -20.34
N ARG A 415 20.44 -30.36 -20.86
CA ARG A 415 19.03 -30.06 -21.19
C ARG A 415 18.26 -29.50 -19.99
N ASP A 416 17.64 -28.36 -20.23
CA ASP A 416 16.87 -27.56 -19.27
C ASP A 416 17.69 -26.90 -18.15
N LEU A 417 19.01 -27.04 -18.11
CA LEU A 417 19.88 -26.27 -17.23
C LEU A 417 20.08 -24.84 -17.78
N PRO A 418 20.35 -23.86 -16.92
CA PRO A 418 20.71 -22.51 -17.36
C PRO A 418 21.96 -22.53 -18.24
N THR A 419 21.96 -21.78 -19.34
CA THR A 419 23.17 -21.63 -20.18
C THR A 419 24.32 -20.97 -19.42
N VAL A 420 25.52 -20.97 -19.98
CA VAL A 420 26.69 -20.26 -19.42
C VAL A 420 26.35 -18.79 -19.10
N GLU A 421 25.72 -18.08 -20.02
CA GLU A 421 25.37 -16.67 -19.85
C GLU A 421 24.26 -16.46 -18.80
N HIS A 422 23.27 -17.36 -18.75
CA HIS A 422 22.26 -17.31 -17.69
C HIS A 422 22.86 -17.63 -16.31
N THR A 423 23.76 -18.61 -16.25
CA THR A 423 24.49 -18.96 -15.02
C THR A 423 25.34 -17.78 -14.54
N ARG A 424 25.98 -17.03 -15.44
CA ARG A 424 26.65 -15.75 -15.09
C ARG A 424 25.67 -14.77 -14.43
N CYS A 425 24.46 -14.61 -14.98
CA CYS A 425 23.43 -13.78 -14.34
C CYS A 425 23.00 -14.32 -12.95
N ILE A 426 22.88 -15.64 -12.79
CA ILE A 426 22.51 -16.28 -11.53
C ILE A 426 23.57 -16.01 -10.47
N MET A 427 24.86 -16.08 -10.82
CA MET A 427 25.97 -15.76 -9.91
C MET A 427 26.02 -14.28 -9.49
N TRP A 428 25.34 -13.40 -10.24
CA TRP A 428 25.07 -12.01 -9.85
C TRP A 428 23.70 -11.82 -9.17
N GLY A 429 23.08 -12.93 -8.75
CA GLY A 429 21.80 -12.94 -8.04
C GLY A 429 20.60 -12.55 -8.91
N PHE A 430 20.61 -12.83 -10.21
CA PHE A 430 19.50 -12.52 -11.12
C PHE A 430 19.13 -13.70 -12.02
N SER A 431 17.83 -13.82 -12.32
CA SER A 431 17.33 -14.72 -13.36
C SER A 431 16.10 -14.13 -14.02
N TYR A 432 15.98 -14.32 -15.34
CA TYR A 432 14.77 -13.99 -16.09
C TYR A 432 13.58 -14.87 -15.68
N ASP A 433 13.82 -16.15 -15.37
CA ASP A 433 12.78 -17.11 -14.97
C ASP A 433 13.15 -17.79 -13.65
N VAL A 434 12.79 -17.13 -12.56
CA VAL A 434 12.99 -17.64 -11.19
C VAL A 434 12.15 -18.89 -10.92
N ALA A 435 10.99 -19.03 -11.55
CA ALA A 435 10.09 -20.15 -11.32
C ALA A 435 10.68 -21.45 -11.91
N LYS A 436 11.27 -21.38 -13.10
CA LYS A 436 11.98 -22.52 -13.71
C LYS A 436 13.20 -22.93 -12.88
N LEU A 437 13.99 -21.97 -12.37
CA LEU A 437 15.11 -22.29 -11.46
C LEU A 437 14.64 -23.04 -10.20
N LYS A 438 13.56 -22.57 -9.55
CA LYS A 438 13.01 -23.24 -8.36
C LYS A 438 12.54 -24.68 -8.64
N LYS A 439 11.99 -24.93 -9.83
CA LYS A 439 11.58 -26.28 -10.24
C LYS A 439 12.77 -27.20 -10.52
N LEU A 440 13.92 -26.65 -10.91
CA LEU A 440 15.13 -27.42 -11.19
C LEU A 440 15.88 -27.83 -9.92
N LEU A 441 15.75 -27.08 -8.82
CA LEU A 441 16.48 -27.33 -7.56
C LEU A 441 16.45 -28.80 -7.08
N PRO A 442 15.30 -29.50 -7.05
CA PRO A 442 15.24 -30.88 -6.55
C PRO A 442 16.03 -31.88 -7.40
N THR A 443 16.17 -31.59 -8.70
CA THR A 443 16.83 -32.46 -9.69
C THR A 443 18.22 -31.95 -10.09
N LEU A 444 18.68 -30.85 -9.49
CA LEU A 444 19.89 -30.14 -9.94
C LEU A 444 21.14 -30.97 -9.66
N SER A 445 21.26 -31.56 -8.47
CA SER A 445 22.39 -32.43 -8.12
C SER A 445 22.43 -33.67 -9.02
N GLU A 446 21.30 -34.33 -9.22
CA GLU A 446 21.20 -35.52 -10.10
C GLU A 446 21.57 -35.19 -11.55
N LYS A 447 21.14 -34.03 -12.06
CA LYS A 447 21.50 -33.57 -13.41
C LYS A 447 22.97 -33.17 -13.56
N LEU A 448 23.59 -32.67 -12.50
CA LEU A 448 25.00 -32.33 -12.49
C LEU A 448 25.89 -33.58 -12.41
N GLU A 449 25.46 -34.59 -11.64
CA GLU A 449 26.14 -35.90 -11.55
C GLU A 449 25.96 -36.74 -12.83
N ALA A 450 24.78 -36.71 -13.47
CA ALA A 450 24.50 -37.49 -14.67
C ALA A 450 25.18 -36.97 -15.94
N ALA A 451 25.77 -35.78 -15.89
CA ALA A 451 26.49 -35.19 -17.00
C ALA A 451 28.02 -35.41 -16.88
N ASP A 452 28.53 -35.91 -15.75
CA ASP A 452 29.92 -36.41 -15.62
C ASP A 452 30.07 -37.83 -16.18
#